data_AF-A0A7Y2BL14-F1
#
_entry.id   AF-A0A7Y2BL14-F1
#
_cell.length_a   1.000
_cell.length_b   1.000
_cell.length_c   1.000
_cell.angle_alpha   90.00
_cell.angle_beta   90.00
_cell.angle_gamma   90.00
#
_symmetry.space_group_name_H-M   'P 1'
#
loop_
_entity.id
_entity.type
_entity.pdbx_description
1 polymer ?
#
loop_
_entity_poly.entity_id
_entity_poly.type
_entity_poly.pdbx_seq_one_letter_code
_entity_poly.pdbx_strand_id
1 'polypeptide(L)'
;MEDERQDLSRLFNRIERPVVCSRCADEVAAGQAGAVSMQEYARLDVGFSPVGLQVWCRRHSVNVVHLDFGGHRLPADFRCIERPAPDAIS
;
A
#
# COMPACT_ATOMS: atom_id res chain seq x y z
N MET A 1 23.86 -23.62 10.75
CA MET A 1 23.01 -22.41 10.77
C MET A 1 22.90 -21.98 9.32
N GLU A 2 21.96 -22.58 8.59
CA GLU A 2 21.69 -22.18 7.21
C GLU A 2 21.30 -20.71 7.17
N ASP A 3 22.23 -19.95 6.61
CA ASP A 3 22.07 -18.72 5.85
C ASP A 3 20.61 -18.47 5.46
N GLU A 4 19.99 -17.64 6.29
CA GLU A 4 19.08 -16.53 6.02
C GLU A 4 18.97 -16.12 4.54
N ARG A 5 18.58 -17.06 3.66
CA ARG A 5 18.11 -16.74 2.32
C ARG A 5 16.88 -15.88 2.52
N GLN A 6 17.10 -14.58 2.51
CA GLN A 6 16.10 -13.54 2.63
C GLN A 6 14.96 -13.93 1.70
N ASP A 7 13.82 -14.32 2.27
CA ASP A 7 12.66 -14.69 1.46
C ASP A 7 12.15 -13.41 0.78
N LEU A 8 12.68 -13.12 -0.41
CA LEU A 8 12.31 -11.95 -1.22
C LEU A 8 10.86 -12.03 -1.66
N SER A 9 10.21 -13.19 -1.54
CA SER A 9 8.81 -13.33 -1.92
C SER A 9 7.87 -12.44 -1.11
N ARG A 10 8.30 -11.99 0.09
CA ARG A 10 7.59 -11.01 0.92
C ARG A 10 7.59 -9.59 0.35
N LEU A 11 8.47 -9.28 -0.61
CA LEU A 11 8.61 -7.97 -1.23
C LEU A 11 7.72 -7.79 -2.48
N PHE A 12 7.10 -8.87 -2.97
CA PHE A 12 6.06 -8.79 -4.00
C PHE A 12 4.70 -8.39 -3.40
N ASN A 13 3.77 -7.92 -4.26
CA ASN A 13 2.42 -7.57 -3.84
C ASN A 13 1.70 -8.75 -3.17
N ARG A 14 1.31 -8.55 -1.90
CA ARG A 14 0.54 -9.49 -1.06
C ARG A 14 -0.65 -8.79 -0.39
N ILE A 15 -1.16 -7.72 -0.97
CA ILE A 15 -2.22 -6.91 -0.35
C ILE A 15 -3.55 -7.64 -0.50
N GLU A 16 -4.13 -8.10 0.61
CA GLU A 16 -5.45 -8.75 0.63
C GLU A 16 -6.59 -7.75 0.79
N ARG A 17 -6.35 -6.65 1.51
CA ARG A 17 -7.34 -5.60 1.79
C ARG A 17 -6.71 -4.23 1.60
N PRO A 18 -7.24 -3.39 0.69
CA PRO A 18 -6.70 -2.05 0.50
C PRO A 18 -7.07 -1.14 1.67
N VAL A 19 -6.16 -0.22 2.00
CA VAL A 19 -6.41 0.86 2.97
C VAL A 19 -7.04 2.03 2.22
N VAL A 20 -8.29 2.37 2.51
CA VAL A 20 -9.08 3.40 1.80
C VAL A 20 -9.92 4.20 2.78
N CYS A 21 -10.33 5.43 2.43
CA CYS A 21 -11.32 6.12 3.24
C CYS A 21 -12.70 5.46 3.10
N SER A 22 -13.54 5.60 4.13
CA SER A 22 -14.91 5.07 4.12
C SER A 22 -15.73 5.59 2.94
N ARG A 23 -15.58 6.87 2.59
CA ARG A 23 -16.31 7.48 1.46
C ARG A 23 -16.00 6.82 0.12
N CYS A 24 -14.73 6.51 -0.17
CA CYS A 24 -14.38 5.76 -1.38
C CYS A 24 -15.03 4.36 -1.37
N ALA A 25 -15.05 3.69 -0.22
CA ALA A 25 -15.68 2.38 -0.11
C ALA A 25 -17.19 2.45 -0.34
N ASP A 26 -17.87 3.44 0.24
CA ASP A 26 -19.30 3.67 0.09
C ASP A 26 -19.67 3.99 -1.38
N GLU A 27 -18.90 4.86 -2.05
CA GLU A 27 -19.11 5.23 -3.45
C GLU A 27 -18.97 4.04 -4.39
N VAL A 28 -17.96 3.19 -4.16
CA VAL A 28 -17.74 1.98 -4.96
C VAL A 28 -18.83 0.95 -4.69
N ALA A 29 -19.22 0.75 -3.42
CA ALA A 29 -20.31 -0.14 -3.06
C ALA A 29 -21.66 0.32 -3.63
N ALA A 30 -21.88 1.63 -3.75
CA ALA A 30 -23.04 2.23 -4.39
C ALA A 30 -22.98 2.22 -5.94
N GLY A 31 -21.93 1.66 -6.55
CA GLY A 31 -21.76 1.60 -8.00
C GLY A 31 -21.42 2.94 -8.66
N GLN A 32 -21.09 3.98 -7.89
CA GLN A 32 -20.78 5.32 -8.38
C GLN A 32 -19.37 5.42 -8.98
N ALA A 33 -18.55 4.39 -8.76
CA ALA A 33 -17.18 4.32 -9.24
C ALA A 33 -17.06 3.82 -10.69
N GLY A 34 -18.10 3.23 -11.27
CA GLY A 34 -17.99 2.49 -12.52
C GLY A 34 -17.21 1.19 -12.37
N ALA A 35 -16.74 0.61 -13.47
CA ALA A 35 -16.02 -0.66 -13.51
C ALA A 35 -14.53 -0.53 -13.17
N VAL A 36 -14.21 0.15 -12.07
CA VAL A 36 -12.82 0.31 -11.58
C VAL A 36 -12.63 -0.38 -10.24
N SER A 37 -11.42 -0.85 -9.98
CA SER A 37 -11.08 -1.45 -8.68
C SER A 37 -11.00 -0.40 -7.58
N MET A 38 -11.13 -0.81 -6.30
CA MET A 38 -10.91 0.08 -5.15
C MET A 38 -9.53 0.77 -5.18
N GLN A 39 -8.51 0.04 -5.64
CA GLN A 39 -7.13 0.53 -5.69
C GLN A 39 -6.96 1.63 -6.75
N GLU A 40 -7.70 1.52 -7.85
CA GLU A 40 -7.73 2.52 -8.92
C GLU A 40 -8.65 3.70 -8.56
N TYR A 41 -9.76 3.43 -7.89
CA TYR A 41 -10.71 4.45 -7.49
C TYR A 41 -10.15 5.39 -6.43
N ALA A 42 -9.52 4.82 -5.39
CA ALA A 42 -8.94 5.58 -4.29
C ALA A 42 -7.67 6.30 -4.75
N ARG A 43 -7.62 7.63 -4.58
CA ARG A 43 -6.39 8.40 -4.81
C ARG A 43 -5.75 8.68 -3.47
N LEU A 44 -4.73 7.91 -3.15
CA LEU A 44 -4.04 7.98 -1.87
C LEU A 44 -2.69 8.68 -2.02
N ASP A 45 -2.35 9.49 -1.03
CA ASP A 45 -0.97 9.88 -0.74
C ASP A 45 -0.50 9.06 0.45
N VAL A 46 0.70 8.50 0.35
CA VAL A 46 1.31 7.69 1.40
C VAL A 46 2.68 8.27 1.68
N GLY A 47 2.95 8.63 2.94
CA GLY A 47 4.20 9.29 3.30
C GLY A 47 4.52 9.18 4.78
N PHE A 48 5.80 9.39 5.11
CA PHE A 48 6.23 9.54 6.50
C PHE A 48 5.91 10.96 7.00
N SER A 49 5.54 11.02 8.27
CA SER A 49 5.25 12.21 9.06
C SER A 49 6.09 12.14 10.35
N PRO A 50 6.16 13.21 11.15
CA PRO A 50 6.93 13.19 12.41
C PRO A 50 6.56 12.06 13.38
N VAL A 51 5.32 11.56 13.31
CA VAL A 51 4.77 10.54 14.22
C VAL A 51 4.90 9.12 13.65
N GLY A 52 4.96 8.97 12.32
CA GLY A 52 5.04 7.68 11.64
C GLY A 52 4.52 7.74 10.21
N LEU A 53 3.76 6.75 9.75
CA LEU A 53 3.25 6.70 8.37
C LEU A 53 1.82 7.24 8.27
N GLN A 54 1.58 8.17 7.36
CA GLN A 54 0.26 8.70 7.07
C GLN A 54 -0.23 8.23 5.69
N VAL A 55 -1.50 7.86 5.64
CA VAL A 55 -2.26 7.64 4.41
C VAL A 55 -3.39 8.68 4.34
N TRP A 56 -3.39 9.46 3.28
CA TRP A 56 -4.36 10.52 3.04
C TRP A 56 -5.15 10.26 1.76
N CYS A 57 -6.47 10.44 1.80
CA CYS A 57 -7.28 10.34 0.61
C CYS A 57 -7.40 11.71 -0.06
N ARG A 58 -6.83 11.85 -1.26
CA ARG A 58 -6.91 13.07 -2.07
C ARG A 58 -8.30 13.33 -2.64
N ARG A 59 -9.10 12.28 -2.89
CA ARG A 59 -10.45 12.46 -3.46
C ARG A 59 -11.39 13.18 -2.52
N HIS A 60 -11.35 12.80 -1.24
CA HIS A 60 -12.25 13.35 -0.24
C HIS A 60 -11.57 14.31 0.72
N SER A 61 -10.26 14.54 0.57
CA SER A 61 -9.45 15.39 1.44
C SER A 61 -9.61 15.01 2.92
N VAL A 62 -9.45 13.71 3.21
CA VAL A 62 -9.57 13.17 4.57
C VAL A 62 -8.42 12.24 4.93
N ASN A 63 -8.10 12.18 6.22
CA ASN A 63 -7.20 11.20 6.77
C ASN A 63 -7.80 9.79 6.63
N VAL A 64 -7.01 8.85 6.11
CA VAL A 64 -7.41 7.43 6.06
C VAL A 64 -6.87 6.71 7.28
N VAL A 65 -5.56 6.80 7.52
CA VAL A 65 -4.91 6.28 8.71
C VAL A 65 -3.63 7.05 8.98
N HIS A 66 -3.33 7.23 10.27
CA HIS A 66 -2.05 7.75 10.73
C HIS A 66 -1.48 6.75 11.72
N LEU A 67 -0.49 5.99 11.28
CA LEU A 67 0.19 5.00 12.10
C LEU A 67 1.25 5.71 12.93
N ASP A 68 1.03 5.75 14.25
CA ASP A 68 2.02 6.23 15.21
C ASP A 68 3.00 5.11 15.55
N PHE A 69 4.29 5.39 15.37
CA PHE A 69 5.35 4.45 15.69
C PHE A 69 5.90 4.62 17.11
N GLY A 70 5.35 5.54 17.91
CA GLY A 70 5.79 5.79 19.28
C GLY A 70 7.24 6.29 19.37
N GLY A 71 7.70 7.00 18.34
CA GLY A 71 9.11 7.39 18.22
C GLY A 71 10.06 6.25 17.79
N HIS A 72 9.54 5.05 17.53
CA HIS A 72 10.34 3.94 17.01
C HIS A 72 10.51 4.01 15.49
N ARG A 73 11.67 3.55 15.02
CA ARG A 73 11.90 3.30 13.60
C ARG A 73 11.57 1.84 13.30
N LEU A 74 10.46 1.60 12.60
CA LEU A 74 10.09 0.24 12.20
C LEU A 74 11.08 -0.31 11.16
N PRO A 75 11.37 -1.62 11.17
CA PRO A 75 12.09 -2.27 10.08
C PRO A 75 11.32 -2.10 8.76
N ALA A 76 12.01 -1.59 7.74
CA ALA A 76 11.45 -1.37 6.42
C ALA A 76 12.47 -1.76 5.35
N ASP A 77 11.97 -2.38 4.28
CA ASP A 77 12.76 -2.76 3.11
C ASP A 77 12.27 -1.94 1.92
N PHE A 78 13.12 -1.03 1.43
CA PHE A 78 12.78 -0.07 0.38
C PHE A 78 13.24 -0.53 -1.01
N ARG A 79 13.64 -1.79 -1.16
CA ARG A 79 14.01 -2.33 -2.47
C ARG A 79 12.77 -2.47 -3.34
N CYS A 80 12.80 -1.84 -4.52
CA CYS A 80 11.77 -1.97 -5.54
C CYS A 80 12.09 -3.17 -6.45
N ILE A 81 11.75 -4.38 -6.01
CA ILE A 81 12.03 -5.60 -6.78
C ILE A 81 10.97 -5.81 -7.85
N GLU A 82 11.40 -5.92 -9.09
CA GLU A 82 10.56 -6.29 -10.23
C GLU A 82 10.60 -7.80 -10.45
N ARG A 83 9.49 -8.38 -10.93
CA ARG A 83 9.57 -9.74 -11.48
C ARG A 83 10.31 -9.64 -12.81
N PRO A 84 11.33 -10.47 -13.05
CA PRO A 84 11.95 -10.52 -14.37
C PRO A 84 10.87 -10.85 -15.41
N ALA A 85 10.95 -10.18 -16.56
CA ALA A 85 10.08 -10.49 -17.68
C ALA A 85 10.21 -11.98 -18.06
N PRO A 86 9.13 -12.63 -18.53
CA PRO A 86 9.18 -14.04 -18.93
C PRO A 86 10.27 -14.33 -19.97
N ASP A 87 10.68 -13.32 -20.75
CA ASP A 87 11.65 -13.44 -21.84
C ASP A 87 13.12 -13.24 -21.38
N ALA A 88 13.35 -12.88 -20.11
CA ALA A 88 14.67 -12.61 -19.56
C ALA A 88 15.41 -13.87 -19.04
N ILE A 89 14.78 -15.04 -19.18
CA ILE A 89 15.35 -16.35 -18.82
C ILE A 89 15.43 -17.16 -20.12
N SER A 90 16.49 -16.94 -20.90
CA SER A 90 16.92 -17.76 -22.03
C SER A 90 18.29 -18.36 -21.76
#